data_AF-A0A914U6Q4-F1
#
_entry.id   AF-A0A914U6Q4-F1
#
_cell.length_a   1.000
_cell.length_b   1.000
_cell.length_c   1.000
_cell.angle_alpha   90.00
_cell.angle_beta   90.00
_cell.angle_gamma   90.00
#
_symmetry.space_group_name_H-M   'P 1'
#
loop_
_entity.id
_entity.type
_entity.pdbx_description
1 polymer ?
#
loop_
_entity_poly.entity_id
_entity_poly.type
_entity_poly.pdbx_seq_one_letter_code
_entity_poly.pdbx_strand_id
1 'polypeptide(L)'
;MRTVLYKDKFVEVFTDEIVIKTYFFPIATAKHISINELRCIYYRKQQCWGDVCITKGWGMTFTPIWWACDMRRHIHYGKNKQHFNVVLDSGTSIKQGFTVVDIHKFLKALRPLTNAPFEDHFPECFDCRPLPPPIGESSTSEGLLESDEKKNKEDKAAAAVFANKELPPSYDEAISSTKKQHFE
;
A
#
# COMPACT_ATOMS: atom_id res chain seq x y z
N MET A 1 -22.85 -23.80 0.89
CA MET A 1 -22.73 -22.67 1.85
C MET A 1 -21.28 -22.25 1.88
N ARG A 2 -20.98 -20.94 1.83
CA ARG A 2 -19.59 -20.46 1.91
C ARG A 2 -19.11 -20.54 3.35
N THR A 3 -17.91 -21.07 3.57
CA THR A 3 -17.32 -21.17 4.91
C THR A 3 -16.44 -19.96 5.17
N VAL A 4 -16.72 -19.23 6.25
CA VAL A 4 -15.91 -18.07 6.67
C VAL A 4 -14.75 -18.58 7.51
N LEU A 5 -13.53 -18.36 7.05
CA LEU A 5 -12.30 -18.78 7.73
C LEU A 5 -11.75 -17.67 8.65
N TYR A 6 -11.92 -16.42 8.24
CA TYR A 6 -11.56 -15.25 9.03
C TYR A 6 -12.51 -14.09 8.72
N LYS A 7 -12.81 -13.29 9.74
CA LYS A 7 -13.66 -12.11 9.60
C LYS A 7 -13.24 -11.05 10.61
N ASP A 8 -13.03 -9.84 10.10
CA ASP A 8 -12.87 -8.66 10.94
C ASP A 8 -13.70 -7.48 10.42
N LYS A 9 -13.39 -6.27 10.91
CA LYS A 9 -14.10 -5.04 10.56
C LYS A 9 -13.94 -4.66 9.08
N PHE A 10 -12.81 -5.00 8.46
CA PHE A 10 -12.40 -4.50 7.15
C PHE A 10 -12.36 -5.59 6.08
N VAL A 11 -12.21 -6.86 6.47
CA VAL A 11 -12.07 -7.99 5.53
C VAL A 11 -12.80 -9.24 6.02
N GLU A 12 -13.27 -10.04 5.08
CA GLU A 12 -13.70 -11.43 5.30
C GLU A 12 -12.93 -12.34 4.34
N VAL A 13 -12.46 -13.49 4.84
CA VAL A 13 -11.77 -14.50 4.07
C VAL A 13 -12.64 -15.75 4.01
N PHE A 14 -12.98 -16.15 2.80
CA PHE A 14 -13.67 -17.37 2.47
C PHE A 14 -12.68 -18.38 1.88
N THR A 15 -13.15 -19.59 1.58
CA THR A 15 -12.34 -20.65 0.97
C THR A 15 -11.83 -20.32 -0.43
N ASP A 16 -12.56 -19.49 -1.17
CA ASP A 16 -12.37 -19.21 -2.61
C ASP A 16 -12.15 -17.71 -2.90
N GLU A 17 -12.55 -16.82 -1.99
CA GLU A 17 -12.45 -15.38 -2.19
C GLU A 17 -12.06 -14.61 -0.91
N ILE A 18 -11.49 -13.43 -1.12
CA ILE A 18 -11.30 -12.39 -0.10
C ILE A 18 -12.27 -11.25 -0.40
N VAL A 19 -13.00 -10.83 0.63
CA VAL A 19 -13.96 -9.73 0.54
C VAL A 19 -13.46 -8.56 1.37
N ILE A 20 -13.01 -7.50 0.70
CA ILE A 20 -12.61 -6.25 1.33
C ILE A 20 -13.85 -5.36 1.46
N LYS A 21 -14.21 -5.00 2.68
CA LYS A 21 -15.36 -4.15 2.98
C LYS A 21 -15.04 -2.69 2.70
N THR A 22 -16.06 -1.89 2.38
CA THR A 22 -15.93 -0.42 2.33
C THR A 22 -14.87 0.04 1.31
N TYR A 23 -14.78 -0.64 0.16
CA TYR A 23 -13.66 -0.46 -0.77
C TYR A 23 -13.89 0.68 -1.76
N PHE A 24 -15.01 0.67 -2.48
CA PHE A 24 -15.27 1.64 -3.56
C PHE A 24 -15.94 2.91 -3.06
N PHE A 25 -15.36 4.07 -3.41
CA PHE A 25 -15.97 5.37 -3.19
C PHE A 25 -17.01 5.67 -4.27
N PRO A 26 -18.15 6.35 -3.97
CA PRO A 26 -18.61 6.82 -2.65
C PRO A 26 -19.49 5.81 -1.89
N ILE A 27 -19.93 4.75 -2.56
CA ILE A 27 -21.02 3.86 -2.07
C ILE A 27 -20.51 2.88 -1.00
N ALA A 28 -19.19 2.81 -0.78
CA ALA A 28 -18.55 1.89 0.16
C ALA A 28 -18.87 0.40 -0.13
N THR A 29 -19.05 0.06 -1.40
CA THR A 29 -19.29 -1.34 -1.80
C THR A 29 -18.05 -2.20 -1.55
N ALA A 30 -18.30 -3.48 -1.28
CA ALA A 30 -17.24 -4.45 -1.05
C ALA A 30 -16.53 -4.81 -2.35
N LYS A 31 -15.23 -5.09 -2.27
CA LYS A 31 -14.43 -5.64 -3.36
C LYS A 31 -14.20 -7.12 -3.11
N HIS A 32 -14.52 -7.93 -4.11
CA HIS A 32 -14.28 -9.36 -4.12
C HIS A 32 -13.02 -9.64 -4.94
N ILE A 33 -12.15 -10.50 -4.41
CA ILE A 33 -10.89 -10.92 -5.05
C ILE A 33 -10.81 -12.44 -4.94
N SER A 34 -10.63 -13.12 -6.06
CA SER A 34 -10.47 -14.58 -6.07
C SER A 34 -9.11 -14.96 -5.50
N ILE A 35 -9.06 -15.99 -4.65
CA ILE A 35 -7.81 -16.49 -4.07
C ILE A 35 -6.83 -16.95 -5.16
N ASN A 36 -7.36 -17.47 -6.27
CA ASN A 36 -6.57 -17.97 -7.40
C ASN A 36 -5.89 -16.85 -8.21
N GLU A 37 -6.36 -15.61 -8.07
CA GLU A 37 -5.79 -14.44 -8.76
C GLU A 37 -4.63 -13.82 -7.97
N LEU A 38 -4.45 -14.20 -6.71
CA LEU A 38 -3.42 -13.63 -5.84
C LEU A 38 -2.03 -14.04 -6.31
N ARG A 39 -1.22 -13.05 -6.64
CA ARG A 39 0.19 -13.20 -7.00
C ARG A 39 1.13 -12.93 -5.86
N CYS A 40 0.82 -11.93 -5.03
CA CYS A 40 1.64 -11.58 -3.87
C CYS A 40 0.78 -10.88 -2.81
N ILE A 41 1.13 -11.09 -1.55
CA ILE A 41 0.45 -10.49 -0.40
C ILE A 41 1.50 -9.74 0.41
N TYR A 42 1.42 -8.42 0.38
CA TYR A 42 2.29 -7.54 1.16
C TYR A 42 1.59 -7.16 2.45
N TYR A 43 2.31 -7.14 3.56
CA TYR A 43 1.77 -6.67 4.83
C TYR A 43 2.81 -5.92 5.63
N ARG A 44 2.38 -4.86 6.32
CA ARG A 44 3.24 -4.06 7.19
C ARG A 44 2.47 -3.60 8.40
N LYS A 45 3.12 -3.58 9.56
CA LYS A 45 2.53 -2.98 10.77
C LYS A 45 2.28 -1.49 10.54
N GLN A 46 1.09 -0.99 10.90
CA GLN A 46 0.76 0.43 10.75
C GLN A 46 1.72 1.31 11.56
N GLN A 47 2.32 2.31 10.92
CA GLN A 47 3.17 3.32 11.55
C GLN A 47 2.64 4.73 11.26
N CYS A 48 2.62 5.62 12.27
CA CYS A 48 2.09 6.98 12.08
C CYS A 48 2.91 7.82 11.09
N TRP A 49 4.24 7.81 11.21
CA TRP A 49 5.11 8.71 10.45
C TRP A 49 5.71 8.05 9.20
N GLY A 50 5.98 6.74 9.26
CA GLY A 50 6.59 6.00 8.16
C GLY A 50 5.65 5.69 6.98
N ASP A 51 4.34 5.89 7.14
CA ASP A 51 3.32 5.49 6.16
C ASP A 51 2.55 6.68 5.55
N VAL A 52 2.87 7.94 5.89
CA VAL A 52 2.10 9.16 5.54
C VAL A 52 1.95 9.36 4.02
N CYS A 53 2.88 8.85 3.22
CA CYS A 53 2.83 8.96 1.74
C CYS A 53 2.50 7.63 1.03
N ILE A 54 2.51 6.51 1.75
CA ILE A 54 2.32 5.17 1.20
C ILE A 54 0.88 4.70 1.40
N THR A 55 0.26 5.15 2.48
CA THR A 55 -1.08 4.74 2.91
C THR A 55 -2.03 5.92 2.90
N LYS A 56 -3.32 5.65 2.73
CA LYS A 56 -4.36 6.69 2.75
C LYS A 56 -5.59 6.20 3.49
N GLY A 57 -6.37 7.14 4.01
CA GLY A 57 -7.67 6.84 4.62
C GLY A 57 -8.63 6.20 3.63
N TRP A 58 -8.67 6.64 2.37
CA TRP A 58 -9.49 6.05 1.31
C TRP A 58 -8.97 6.48 -0.08
N GLY A 59 -9.01 5.58 -1.05
CA GLY A 59 -8.71 5.85 -2.45
C GLY A 59 -7.25 5.61 -2.81
N MET A 60 -6.84 6.13 -3.97
CA MET A 60 -5.50 5.91 -4.52
C MET A 60 -4.43 6.79 -3.84
N THR A 61 -3.25 6.22 -3.64
CA THR A 61 -2.02 6.89 -3.21
C THR A 61 -1.14 7.28 -4.42
N PHE A 62 0.07 7.82 -4.17
CA PHE A 62 1.07 8.03 -5.23
C PHE A 62 1.67 6.71 -5.76
N THR A 63 1.54 5.64 -4.99
CA THR A 63 1.77 4.26 -5.42
C THR A 63 0.54 3.72 -6.15
N PRO A 64 0.68 2.68 -6.99
CA PRO A 64 -0.45 2.02 -7.65
C PRO A 64 -1.26 1.14 -6.67
N ILE A 65 -1.64 1.69 -5.52
CA ILE A 65 -2.38 1.03 -4.45
C ILE A 65 -3.64 1.84 -4.19
N TRP A 66 -4.79 1.16 -4.26
CA TRP A 66 -6.07 1.73 -3.87
C TRP A 66 -6.46 1.24 -2.48
N TRP A 67 -6.62 2.17 -1.55
CA TRP A 67 -6.93 1.87 -0.15
C TRP A 67 -8.43 1.83 0.10
N ALA A 68 -8.89 0.78 0.78
CA ALA A 68 -10.23 0.70 1.36
C ALA A 68 -10.43 1.78 2.43
N CYS A 69 -11.68 2.17 2.64
CA CYS A 69 -12.06 3.22 3.59
C CYS A 69 -11.74 2.82 5.04
N ASP A 70 -10.74 3.50 5.59
CA ASP A 70 -10.37 3.48 7.00
C ASP A 70 -9.90 4.88 7.40
N MET A 71 -10.85 5.77 7.70
CA MET A 71 -10.56 7.13 8.17
C MET A 71 -9.83 7.15 9.52
N ARG A 72 -9.78 6.02 10.23
CA ARG A 72 -9.09 5.89 11.53
C ARG A 72 -7.70 5.27 11.40
N ARG A 73 -7.25 4.96 10.18
CA ARG A 73 -5.93 4.38 9.88
C ARG A 73 -4.78 5.11 10.59
N HIS A 74 -4.82 6.44 10.62
CA HIS A 74 -3.79 7.28 11.26
C HIS A 74 -4.02 7.53 12.76
N ILE A 75 -5.19 7.14 13.30
CA ILE A 75 -5.63 7.41 14.69
C ILE A 75 -5.50 6.14 15.56
N HIS A 76 -5.12 5.00 14.98
CA HIS A 76 -4.94 3.75 15.71
C HIS A 76 -3.71 3.72 16.64
N TYR A 77 -2.98 4.84 16.76
CA TYR A 77 -1.83 4.99 17.63
C TYR A 77 -2.22 4.97 19.12
N GLY A 78 -1.52 4.17 19.92
CA GLY A 78 -1.56 4.28 21.38
C GLY A 78 -2.46 3.30 22.15
N LYS A 79 -3.21 2.39 21.51
CA LYS A 79 -4.04 1.41 22.25
C LYS A 79 -3.96 0.01 21.65
N ASN A 80 -3.01 -0.81 22.12
CA ASN A 80 -3.00 -2.31 22.17
C ASN A 80 -3.52 -3.12 20.96
N LYS A 81 -3.81 -2.50 19.81
CA LYS A 81 -4.41 -3.12 18.64
C LYS A 81 -3.39 -3.07 17.53
N GLN A 82 -2.81 -4.23 17.24
CA GLN A 82 -1.81 -4.39 16.19
C GLN A 82 -2.53 -4.33 14.83
N HIS A 83 -2.86 -3.14 14.36
CA HIS A 83 -3.40 -2.97 13.02
C HIS A 83 -2.26 -3.10 12.00
N PHE A 84 -2.53 -3.83 10.94
CA PHE A 84 -1.62 -4.02 9.82
C PHE A 84 -2.26 -3.46 8.56
N ASN A 85 -1.42 -2.86 7.73
CA ASN A 85 -1.78 -2.54 6.36
C ASN A 85 -1.45 -3.76 5.50
N VAL A 86 -2.42 -4.23 4.73
CA VAL A 86 -2.26 -5.36 3.81
C VAL A 86 -2.55 -4.87 2.40
N VAL A 87 -1.74 -5.31 1.44
CA VAL A 87 -1.90 -5.01 0.02
C VAL A 87 -1.90 -6.31 -0.76
N LEU A 88 -2.95 -6.53 -1.53
CA LEU A 88 -3.10 -7.69 -2.41
C LEU A 88 -2.70 -7.30 -3.82
N ASP A 89 -1.82 -8.11 -4.41
CA ASP A 89 -1.49 -8.06 -5.82
C ASP A 89 -2.20 -9.19 -6.56
N SER A 90 -3.18 -8.82 -7.38
CA SER A 90 -3.92 -9.73 -8.28
C SER A 90 -3.33 -9.77 -9.70
N GLY A 91 -2.17 -9.14 -9.92
CA GLY A 91 -1.57 -8.98 -11.24
C GLY A 91 -2.13 -7.81 -12.06
N THR A 92 -3.10 -7.07 -11.53
CA THR A 92 -3.62 -5.85 -12.14
C THR A 92 -2.70 -4.65 -11.87
N SER A 93 -2.80 -3.61 -12.70
CA SER A 93 -2.03 -2.37 -12.51
C SER A 93 -2.29 -1.67 -11.18
N ILE A 94 -3.48 -1.85 -10.58
CA ILE A 94 -3.86 -1.24 -9.29
C ILE A 94 -3.98 -2.33 -8.24
N LYS A 95 -3.13 -2.30 -7.23
CA LYS A 95 -3.15 -3.20 -6.08
C LYS A 95 -4.21 -2.79 -5.06
N GLN A 96 -4.72 -3.74 -4.30
CA GLN A 96 -5.84 -3.51 -3.37
C GLN A 96 -5.33 -3.46 -1.92
N GLY A 97 -5.34 -2.27 -1.31
CA GLY A 97 -4.88 -2.01 0.04
C GLY A 97 -6.02 -1.94 1.07
N PHE A 98 -5.83 -2.51 2.26
CA PHE A 98 -6.79 -2.43 3.37
C PHE A 98 -6.13 -2.63 4.74
N THR A 99 -6.93 -2.48 5.80
CA THR A 99 -6.49 -2.69 7.19
C THR A 99 -6.88 -4.08 7.68
N VAL A 100 -6.01 -4.73 8.44
CA VAL A 100 -6.30 -5.97 9.17
C VAL A 100 -6.03 -5.76 10.65
N VAL A 101 -6.91 -6.29 11.52
CA VAL A 101 -6.80 -6.09 12.98
C VAL A 101 -5.86 -7.11 13.66
N ASP A 102 -5.79 -8.33 13.14
CA ASP A 102 -4.95 -9.41 13.68
C ASP A 102 -4.29 -10.15 12.52
N ILE A 103 -3.07 -9.74 12.16
CA ILE A 103 -2.35 -10.30 11.00
C ILE A 103 -2.08 -11.79 11.16
N HIS A 104 -1.84 -12.28 12.38
CA HIS A 104 -1.52 -13.68 12.61
C HIS A 104 -2.71 -14.58 12.31
N LYS A 105 -3.91 -14.19 12.75
CA LYS A 105 -5.14 -14.92 12.41
C LYS A 105 -5.46 -14.84 10.92
N PHE A 106 -5.30 -13.67 10.32
CA PHE A 106 -5.50 -13.48 8.89
C PHE A 106 -4.57 -14.37 8.06
N LEU A 107 -3.25 -14.33 8.33
CA LEU A 107 -2.26 -15.16 7.64
C LEU A 107 -2.49 -16.66 7.89
N LYS A 108 -2.86 -17.06 9.11
CA LYS A 108 -3.19 -18.46 9.41
C LYS A 108 -4.37 -18.98 8.59
N ALA A 109 -5.38 -18.15 8.36
CA ALA A 109 -6.54 -18.49 7.54
C ALA A 109 -6.21 -18.50 6.04
N LEU A 110 -5.36 -17.59 5.57
CA LEU A 110 -5.10 -17.39 4.15
C LEU A 110 -4.00 -18.30 3.58
N ARG A 111 -2.95 -18.60 4.36
CA ARG A 111 -1.83 -19.48 3.94
C ARG A 111 -2.25 -20.83 3.35
N PRO A 112 -3.23 -21.58 3.90
CA PRO A 112 -3.61 -22.86 3.31
C PRO A 112 -4.38 -22.73 1.98
N LEU A 113 -4.83 -21.53 1.60
CA LEU A 113 -5.68 -21.30 0.43
C LEU A 113 -4.91 -20.86 -0.81
N THR A 114 -3.71 -20.28 -0.63
CA THR A 114 -2.92 -19.70 -1.72
C THR A 114 -1.45 -20.07 -1.62
N ASN A 115 -0.82 -20.24 -2.78
CA ASN A 115 0.63 -20.40 -2.90
C ASN A 115 1.36 -19.06 -3.10
N ALA A 116 0.63 -17.94 -3.07
CA ALA A 116 1.23 -16.62 -3.23
C ALA A 116 2.25 -16.33 -2.11
N PRO A 117 3.42 -15.73 -2.44
CA PRO A 117 4.36 -15.26 -1.43
C PRO A 117 3.76 -14.19 -0.52
N PHE A 118 4.25 -14.17 0.71
CA PHE A 118 3.88 -13.22 1.75
C PHE A 118 5.10 -12.38 2.12
N GLU A 119 5.06 -11.09 1.80
CA GLU A 119 6.18 -10.16 1.99
C GLU A 119 5.84 -9.15 3.09
N ASP A 120 6.79 -8.86 3.98
CA ASP A 120 6.59 -7.97 5.14
C ASP A 120 6.95 -6.48 4.87
N HIS A 121 7.15 -6.15 3.59
CA HIS A 121 7.39 -4.81 3.09
C HIS A 121 6.37 -4.43 2.02
N PHE A 122 6.20 -3.14 1.74
CA PHE A 122 5.36 -2.71 0.60
C PHE A 122 6.11 -2.90 -0.72
N PRO A 123 5.39 -3.06 -1.85
CA PRO A 123 6.02 -3.02 -3.15
C PRO A 123 6.71 -1.67 -3.31
N GLU A 124 7.98 -1.69 -3.68
CA GLU A 124 8.69 -0.47 -4.05
C GLU A 124 7.97 0.15 -5.24
N CYS A 125 7.91 1.48 -5.27
CA CYS A 125 6.93 2.27 -6.04
C CYS A 125 7.00 2.09 -7.58
N PHE A 126 7.89 1.24 -8.10
CA PHE A 126 8.20 1.13 -9.53
C PHE A 126 8.56 -0.29 -10.00
N ASP A 127 8.15 -1.34 -9.30
CA ASP A 127 8.37 -2.70 -9.82
C ASP A 127 7.42 -3.02 -10.99
N CYS A 128 7.72 -2.42 -12.15
CA CYS A 128 7.49 -3.00 -13.47
C CYS A 128 8.43 -4.19 -13.65
N ARG A 129 8.46 -5.15 -12.71
CA ARG A 129 9.17 -6.40 -12.98
C ARG A 129 8.47 -7.03 -14.18
N PRO A 130 9.18 -7.32 -15.28
CA PRO A 130 8.60 -8.03 -16.40
C PRO A 130 7.93 -9.29 -15.87
N LEU A 131 6.71 -9.57 -16.33
CA LEU A 131 6.04 -10.82 -16.00
C LEU A 131 7.04 -11.96 -16.28
N PRO A 132 7.20 -12.94 -15.38
CA PRO A 132 7.89 -14.16 -15.75
C PRO A 132 7.21 -14.67 -17.03
N PRO A 133 7.99 -15.07 -18.06
CA PRO A 133 7.42 -15.53 -19.30
C PRO A 133 6.42 -16.66 -19.00
N PRO A 134 5.28 -16.71 -19.70
CA PRO A 134 4.31 -17.78 -19.52
C PRO A 134 5.03 -19.13 -19.65
N ILE A 135 4.81 -20.01 -18.67
CA ILE A 135 5.41 -21.34 -18.64
C ILE A 135 4.80 -22.14 -19.77
N GLY A 136 5.47 -22.16 -20.92
CA GLY A 136 5.10 -22.95 -22.08
C GLY A 136 5.02 -22.12 -23.36
N GLU A 137 6.15 -21.97 -24.03
CA GLU A 137 6.29 -22.23 -25.46
C GLU A 137 7.79 -22.19 -25.83
N SER A 138 8.30 -23.36 -26.20
CA SER A 138 9.61 -23.49 -26.82
C SER A 138 9.50 -23.03 -28.27
N SER A 139 10.18 -21.96 -28.64
CA SER A 139 10.44 -21.65 -30.05
C SER A 139 11.77 -20.92 -30.21
N THR A 140 12.74 -21.70 -30.69
CA THR A 140 13.72 -21.39 -31.74
C THR A 140 14.17 -19.93 -31.92
N SER A 141 15.42 -19.72 -31.57
CA SER A 141 16.31 -18.61 -31.93
C SER A 141 16.62 -18.58 -33.44
N GLU A 142 16.53 -17.42 -34.10
CA GLU A 142 17.39 -16.99 -35.21
C GLU A 142 17.37 -15.45 -35.42
N GLY A 143 18.56 -14.86 -35.68
CA GLY A 143 18.80 -13.59 -36.40
C GLY A 143 18.93 -12.30 -35.56
N LEU A 144 20.13 -11.74 -35.29
CA LEU A 144 20.91 -10.72 -36.08
C LEU A 144 20.09 -9.46 -36.46
N LEU A 145 20.50 -8.19 -36.38
CA LEU A 145 21.76 -7.45 -36.19
C LEU A 145 21.41 -5.97 -35.81
N GLU A 146 22.22 -5.37 -34.94
CA GLU A 146 22.91 -4.07 -35.17
C GLU A 146 22.10 -2.76 -35.39
N SER A 147 22.24 -1.82 -34.45
CA SER A 147 22.84 -0.49 -34.74
C SER A 147 22.93 0.39 -33.48
N ASP A 148 24.10 0.99 -33.35
CA ASP A 148 24.58 1.92 -32.34
C ASP A 148 23.92 3.31 -32.39
N GLU A 149 24.30 4.12 -31.39
CA GLU A 149 24.32 5.59 -31.38
C GLU A 149 23.00 6.35 -31.14
N LYS A 150 22.78 6.71 -29.87
CA LYS A 150 22.70 8.14 -29.47
C LYS A 150 22.79 8.30 -27.95
N LYS A 151 24.02 8.55 -27.50
CA LYS A 151 24.33 9.17 -26.21
C LYS A 151 24.35 10.68 -26.43
N ASN A 152 23.95 11.42 -25.40
CA ASN A 152 24.42 12.77 -25.08
C ASN A 152 23.55 13.97 -25.54
N LYS A 153 22.54 14.33 -24.74
CA LYS A 153 22.25 15.70 -24.29
C LYS A 153 20.98 15.68 -23.44
N GLU A 154 21.13 15.85 -22.12
CA GLU A 154 20.20 16.59 -21.23
C GLU A 154 20.55 16.37 -19.75
N ASP A 155 21.84 16.54 -19.41
CA ASP A 155 22.24 16.81 -18.02
C ASP A 155 22.92 18.18 -18.02
N LYS A 156 22.18 19.21 -17.61
CA LYS A 156 22.62 20.47 -16.95
C LYS A 156 21.54 21.56 -17.03
N ALA A 157 20.52 21.49 -16.18
CA ALA A 157 19.74 22.66 -15.72
C ALA A 157 18.68 22.28 -14.66
N ALA A 158 19.08 21.90 -13.43
CA ALA A 158 18.11 21.84 -12.31
C ALA A 158 18.74 21.95 -10.90
N ALA A 159 20.02 22.29 -10.78
CA ALA A 159 20.71 22.40 -9.49
C ALA A 159 21.00 23.87 -9.13
N ALA A 160 19.97 24.69 -8.92
CA ALA A 160 20.09 26.03 -8.30
C ALA A 160 18.74 26.69 -7.94
N VAL A 161 17.82 26.05 -7.20
CA VAL A 161 16.61 26.77 -6.68
C VAL A 161 16.18 26.33 -5.26
N PHE A 162 17.05 25.74 -4.45
CA PHE A 162 16.71 25.44 -3.04
C PHE A 162 17.83 25.87 -2.07
N ALA A 163 18.15 27.17 -2.12
CA ALA A 163 18.73 27.88 -0.99
C ALA A 163 17.82 29.10 -0.75
N ASN A 164 17.40 29.31 0.50
CA ASN A 164 16.45 30.34 0.97
C ASN A 164 14.98 29.89 1.08
N LYS A 165 14.73 28.83 1.85
CA LYS A 165 13.53 28.82 2.70
C LYS A 165 13.97 28.73 4.15
N GLU A 166 13.73 29.84 4.85
CA GLU A 166 13.89 30.00 6.28
C GLU A 166 13.12 28.90 7.03
N LEU A 167 13.76 28.32 8.05
CA LEU A 167 13.10 27.42 8.98
C LEU A 167 12.02 28.19 9.76
N PRO A 168 10.82 27.63 9.93
CA PRO A 168 9.85 28.20 10.86
C PRO A 168 10.40 28.13 12.30
N PRO A 169 10.08 29.11 13.15
CA PRO A 169 10.53 29.15 14.54
C PRO A 169 10.03 27.93 15.32
N SER A 170 10.88 27.49 16.25
CA SER A 170 10.63 26.40 17.18
C SER A 170 9.33 26.60 17.97
N TYR A 171 8.62 25.50 18.20
CA TYR A 171 7.28 25.46 18.81
C TYR A 171 7.23 25.92 20.28
N ASP A 172 8.39 26.12 20.92
CA ASP A 172 8.48 26.44 22.35
C ASP A 172 8.13 27.91 22.69
N GLU A 173 8.11 28.84 21.71
CA GLU A 173 7.80 30.25 22.00
C GLU A 173 6.29 30.57 22.00
N ALA A 174 5.42 29.69 21.49
CA ALA A 174 3.99 29.97 21.37
C ALA A 174 3.19 29.82 22.67
N ILE A 175 3.77 29.25 23.74
CA ILE A 175 3.03 28.92 24.97
C ILE A 175 3.17 30.02 26.06
N SER A 176 4.08 30.98 25.89
CA SER A 176 4.30 32.04 26.91
C SER A 176 3.36 33.25 26.79
N SER A 177 2.61 33.41 25.70
CA SER A 177 1.87 34.67 25.43
C SER A 177 0.39 34.67 25.88
N THR A 178 -0.20 33.52 26.22
CA THR A 178 -1.66 33.45 26.49
C THR A 178 -2.05 33.52 27.98
N LYS A 179 -1.13 33.86 28.90
CA LYS A 179 -1.41 33.85 30.35
C LYS A 179 -1.58 35.23 31.02
N LYS A 180 -1.74 36.34 30.28
CA LYS A 180 -1.77 37.69 30.87
C LYS A 180 -3.03 38.53 30.65
N GLN A 181 -4.16 37.93 30.29
CA GLN A 181 -5.43 38.66 30.20
C GLN A 181 -6.57 37.84 30.82
N HIS A 182 -6.60 37.74 32.15
CA HIS A 182 -7.81 37.52 32.95
C HIS A 182 -7.42 37.58 34.42
N PHE A 183 -7.19 38.78 34.93
CA PHE A 183 -7.38 39.14 36.34
C PHE A 183 -7.21 40.66 36.43
N GLU A 184 -8.31 41.36 36.21
CA GLU A 184 -8.69 42.64 36.83
C GLU A 184 -10.20 42.82 36.66
#